data_AF-B1WXH2-F1
#
_entry.id   AF-B1WXH2-F1
#
_cell.length_a   1.000
_cell.length_b   1.000
_cell.length_c   1.000
_cell.angle_alpha   90.00
_cell.angle_beta   90.00
_cell.angle_gamma   90.00
#
_symmetry.space_group_name_H-M   'P 1'
#
loop_
_entity.id
_entity.type
_entity.pdbx_description
1 polymer ?
#
loop_
_entity_poly.entity_id
_entity_poly.type
_entity_poly.pdbx_seq_one_letter_code
_entity_poly.pdbx_strand_id
1 'polypeptide(L)'
;MYPKKIANDTAEVIQNYLTYQAVRIILDQLSETNPKQAIWLRQYTASHNIQKGESFIEGLMGEDKELVMRILKVREYLASEVMEFMPQMVRHGISQANMEHRRQLLERLTRSSSVSSTSSESENDDSNPNCD
;
A
#
# COMPACT_ATOMS: atom_id res chain seq x y z
N MET A 1 13.57 -20.21 -4.31
CA MET A 1 13.30 -18.77 -4.02
C MET A 1 14.59 -18.02 -4.31
N TYR A 2 14.56 -16.89 -5.03
CA TYR A 2 15.75 -16.11 -5.37
C TYR A 2 15.72 -14.78 -4.61
N PRO A 3 16.21 -14.73 -3.34
CA PRO A 3 16.12 -13.53 -2.50
C PRO A 3 16.68 -12.28 -3.17
N LYS A 4 17.77 -12.42 -3.93
CA LYS A 4 18.39 -11.33 -4.69
C LYS A 4 17.48 -10.77 -5.77
N LYS A 5 16.78 -11.62 -6.52
CA LYS A 5 15.83 -11.18 -7.55
C LYS A 5 14.66 -10.42 -6.93
N ILE A 6 14.06 -11.00 -5.88
CA ILE A 6 12.95 -10.36 -5.15
C ILE A 6 13.38 -9.00 -4.58
N ALA A 7 14.60 -8.91 -4.01
CA ALA A 7 15.13 -7.66 -3.49
C ALA A 7 15.29 -6.60 -4.59
N ASN A 8 15.79 -6.97 -5.77
CA ASN A 8 15.89 -6.07 -6.92
C ASN A 8 14.51 -5.60 -7.40
N ASP A 9 13.57 -6.53 -7.60
CA ASP A 9 12.21 -6.22 -8.03
C ASP A 9 11.51 -5.29 -7.01
N THR A 10 11.76 -5.51 -5.71
CA THR A 10 11.24 -4.65 -4.62
C THR A 10 11.89 -3.26 -4.63
N ALA A 11 13.19 -3.18 -4.88
CA ALA A 11 13.89 -1.91 -4.97
C ALA A 11 13.37 -1.05 -6.13
N GLU A 12 13.07 -1.66 -7.28
CA GLU A 12 12.46 -0.97 -8.42
C GLU A 12 11.09 -0.39 -8.06
N VAL A 13 10.24 -1.14 -7.35
CA VAL A 13 8.94 -0.65 -6.86
C VAL A 13 9.13 0.56 -5.94
N ILE A 14 10.10 0.49 -5.01
CA ILE A 14 10.39 1.60 -4.10
C ILE A 14 10.88 2.82 -4.87
N GLN A 15 11.79 2.67 -5.83
CA GLN A 15 12.29 3.77 -6.67
C GLN A 15 11.16 4.46 -7.46
N ASN A 16 10.27 3.68 -8.07
CA ASN A 16 9.11 4.18 -8.78
C ASN A 16 8.18 4.96 -7.84
N TYR A 17 7.93 4.41 -6.64
CA TYR A 17 7.09 5.07 -5.64
C TYR A 17 7.70 6.37 -5.11
N LEU A 18 9.01 6.41 -4.87
CA LEU A 18 9.71 7.63 -4.45
C LEU A 18 9.70 8.70 -5.55
N THR A 19 9.76 8.29 -6.82
CA THR A 19 9.60 9.20 -7.96
C THR A 19 8.20 9.83 -7.97
N TYR A 20 7.15 9.03 -7.74
CA TYR A 20 5.79 9.53 -7.57
C TYR A 20 5.68 10.52 -6.40
N GLN A 21 6.27 10.20 -5.24
CA GLN A 21 6.26 11.08 -4.07
C GLN A 21 7.00 12.39 -4.34
N ALA A 22 8.12 12.36 -5.04
CA ALA A 22 8.84 13.56 -5.46
C ALA A 22 7.97 14.47 -6.33
N VAL A 23 7.25 13.91 -7.32
CA VAL A 23 6.31 14.67 -8.16
C VAL A 23 5.20 15.30 -7.32
N ARG A 24 4.65 14.58 -6.33
CA ARG A 24 3.64 15.14 -5.42
C ARG A 24 4.15 16.33 -4.62
N ILE A 25 5.33 16.21 -4.01
CA ILE A 25 5.93 17.32 -3.25
C ILE A 25 6.16 18.53 -4.16
N ILE A 26 6.65 18.30 -5.37
CA ILE A 26 6.88 19.38 -6.34
C ILE A 26 5.56 20.02 -6.78
N LEU A 27 4.50 19.24 -7.01
CA LEU A 27 3.17 19.77 -7.30
C LEU A 27 2.64 20.67 -6.17
N ASP A 28 2.79 20.24 -4.92
CA ASP A 28 2.34 21.02 -3.76
C ASP A 28 3.13 22.34 -3.69
N GLN A 29 4.46 22.30 -3.83
CA GLN A 29 5.31 23.50 -3.87
C GLN A 29 4.98 24.43 -5.04
N LEU A 30 4.70 23.88 -6.23
CA LEU A 30 4.32 24.67 -7.41
C LEU A 30 2.93 25.25 -7.27
N SER A 31 2.02 24.61 -6.55
CA SER A 31 0.67 25.15 -6.34
C SER A 31 0.70 26.51 -5.62
N GLU A 32 1.72 26.73 -4.79
CA GLU A 32 1.95 27.98 -4.07
C GLU A 32 2.83 28.96 -4.86
N THR A 33 3.86 28.46 -5.55
CA THR A 33 4.89 29.31 -6.18
C THR A 33 4.67 29.58 -7.67
N ASN A 34 4.06 28.64 -8.39
CA ASN A 34 3.76 28.74 -9.83
C ASN A 34 2.53 27.88 -10.21
N PRO A 35 1.30 28.38 -9.95
CA PRO A 35 0.07 27.61 -10.16
C PRO A 35 -0.14 27.10 -11.59
N LYS A 36 0.35 27.82 -12.60
CA LYS A 36 0.24 27.41 -14.00
C LYS A 36 1.05 26.14 -14.27
N GLN A 37 2.29 26.09 -13.80
CA GLN A 37 3.15 24.92 -13.95
C GLN A 37 2.64 23.74 -13.09
N ALA A 38 2.02 24.01 -11.94
CA ALA A 38 1.36 22.98 -11.14
C ALA A 38 0.19 22.32 -11.89
N ILE A 39 -0.66 23.11 -12.54
CA ILE A 39 -1.78 22.59 -13.36
C ILE A 39 -1.23 21.76 -14.52
N TRP A 40 -0.22 22.28 -15.23
CA TRP A 40 0.40 21.56 -16.34
C TRP A 40 1.00 20.22 -15.90
N LEU A 41 1.79 20.20 -14.82
CA LEU A 41 2.41 18.97 -14.31
C LEU A 41 1.36 17.97 -13.82
N ARG A 42 0.25 18.45 -13.25
CA ARG A 42 -0.88 17.59 -12.84
C ARG A 42 -1.54 16.95 -14.07
N GLN A 43 -1.75 17.71 -15.14
CA GLN A 43 -2.31 17.19 -16.38
C GLN A 43 -1.36 16.18 -17.03
N TYR A 44 -0.07 16.50 -17.09
CA TYR A 44 0.96 15.60 -17.59
C TYR A 44 0.99 14.28 -16.82
N THR A 45 0.93 14.34 -15.48
CA THR A 45 0.91 13.15 -14.62
C THR A 45 -0.36 12.32 -14.77
N ALA A 46 -1.50 12.95 -15.11
CA ALA A 46 -2.75 12.24 -15.35
C ALA A 46 -2.75 11.47 -16.69
N SER A 47 -2.01 11.95 -17.69
CA SER A 47 -1.92 11.32 -19.00
C SER A 47 -0.75 10.32 -19.15
N HIS A 48 0.21 10.33 -18.22
CA HIS A 48 1.39 9.47 -18.26
C HIS A 48 1.44 8.51 -17.07
N ASN A 49 1.94 7.29 -17.31
CA ASN A 49 2.00 6.27 -16.26
C ASN A 49 3.16 6.52 -15.29
N ILE A 50 2.88 7.22 -14.20
CA ILE A 50 3.84 7.50 -13.11
C ILE A 50 4.28 6.24 -12.34
N GLN A 51 3.60 5.10 -12.49
CA GLN A 51 4.02 3.84 -11.85
C GLN A 51 5.32 3.30 -12.46
N LYS A 52 5.66 3.71 -13.68
CA LYS A 52 6.96 3.47 -14.32
C LYS A 52 7.80 4.75 -14.22
N GLY A 53 8.46 4.95 -13.08
CA GLY A 53 9.15 6.19 -12.74
C GLY A 53 10.20 6.61 -13.76
N GLU A 54 11.05 5.68 -14.22
CA GLU A 54 12.08 5.99 -15.22
C GLU A 54 11.47 6.37 -16.58
N SER A 55 10.49 5.61 -17.09
CA SER A 55 9.81 5.95 -18.35
C SER A 55 9.04 7.27 -18.26
N PHE A 56 8.49 7.60 -17.09
CA PHE A 56 7.86 8.90 -16.84
C PHE A 56 8.88 10.04 -16.95
N ILE A 57 10.06 9.87 -16.34
CA ILE A 57 11.13 10.88 -16.40
C ILE A 57 11.64 11.05 -17.83
N GLU A 58 11.86 9.95 -18.55
CA GLU A 58 12.28 9.98 -19.96
C GLU A 58 11.28 10.74 -20.84
N GLY A 59 9.98 10.50 -20.64
CA GLY A 59 8.94 11.27 -21.32
C GLY A 59 8.99 12.77 -20.97
N LEU A 60 9.19 13.10 -19.69
CA LEU A 60 9.19 14.48 -19.22
C LEU A 60 10.43 15.25 -19.68
N MET A 61 11.55 14.59 -19.96
CA MET A 61 12.77 15.21 -20.52
C MET A 61 12.54 15.88 -21.87
N GLY A 62 11.56 15.40 -22.65
CA GLY A 62 11.16 16.01 -23.92
C GLY A 62 10.34 17.29 -23.77
N GLU A 63 9.73 17.50 -22.61
CA GLU A 63 8.74 18.56 -22.36
C GLU A 63 9.29 19.66 -21.44
N ASP A 64 9.83 19.29 -20.27
CA ASP A 64 10.33 20.24 -19.28
C ASP A 64 11.55 19.66 -18.52
N LYS A 65 12.74 20.08 -18.96
CA LYS A 65 14.03 19.64 -18.39
C LYS A 65 14.27 20.16 -16.98
N GLU A 66 13.71 21.33 -16.64
CA GLU A 66 13.88 21.91 -15.31
C GLU A 66 13.10 21.09 -14.27
N LEU A 67 11.86 20.71 -14.60
CA LEU A 67 11.07 19.81 -13.76
C LEU A 67 11.73 18.45 -13.59
N VAL A 68 12.33 17.88 -14.64
CA VAL A 68 13.11 16.63 -14.52
C VAL A 68 14.22 16.78 -13.50
N MET A 69 15.06 17.83 -13.62
CA MET A 69 16.16 18.05 -12.68
C MET A 69 15.66 18.21 -11.24
N ARG A 70 14.53 18.89 -11.05
CA ARG A 70 13.90 19.04 -9.74
C ARG A 70 13.43 17.69 -9.19
N ILE A 71 12.77 16.86 -10.00
CA ILE A 71 12.32 15.52 -9.61
C ILE A 71 13.50 14.63 -9.23
N LEU A 72 14.57 14.64 -10.03
CA LEU A 72 15.77 13.85 -9.78
C LEU A 72 16.40 14.20 -8.42
N LYS A 73 16.50 15.49 -8.10
CA LYS A 73 17.04 15.95 -6.82
C LYS A 73 16.12 15.59 -5.64
N VAL A 74 14.82 15.81 -5.78
CA VAL A 74 13.87 15.54 -4.70
C VAL A 74 13.76 14.05 -4.43
N ARG A 75 13.72 13.18 -5.45
CA ARG A 75 13.63 11.73 -5.24
C ARG A 75 14.89 11.15 -4.60
N GLU A 76 16.06 11.68 -4.94
CA GLU A 76 17.32 11.30 -4.30
C GLU A 76 17.34 11.69 -2.82
N TYR A 77 16.94 12.92 -2.51
CA TYR A 77 16.78 13.38 -1.14
C TYR A 77 15.78 12.52 -0.36
N LEU A 78 14.60 12.22 -0.93
CA LEU A 78 13.64 11.32 -0.27
C LEU A 78 14.25 9.96 0.02
N ALA A 79 15.00 9.38 -0.92
CA ALA A 79 15.66 8.10 -0.72
C ALA A 79 16.68 8.14 0.43
N SER A 80 17.47 9.22 0.56
CA SER A 80 18.41 9.34 1.68
C SER A 80 17.71 9.45 3.03
N GLU A 81 16.58 10.16 3.09
CA GLU A 81 15.88 10.40 4.35
C GLU A 81 15.04 9.20 4.81
N VAL A 82 14.40 8.46 3.91
CA VAL A 82 13.39 7.45 4.32
C VAL A 82 13.95 6.02 4.38
N MET A 83 15.00 5.71 3.62
CA MET A 83 15.44 4.32 3.43
C MET A 83 16.04 3.68 4.69
N GLU A 84 16.58 4.48 5.61
CA GLU A 84 17.11 3.97 6.89
C GLU A 84 16.01 3.34 7.76
N PHE A 85 14.79 3.89 7.71
CA PHE A 85 13.67 3.49 8.57
C PHE A 85 12.87 2.31 8.01
N MET A 86 12.87 2.14 6.68
CA MET A 86 12.05 1.18 5.94
C MET A 86 12.19 -0.28 6.43
N PRO A 87 13.40 -0.83 6.67
CA PRO A 87 13.54 -2.23 7.06
C PRO A 87 12.81 -2.57 8.37
N GLN A 88 12.93 -1.70 9.37
CA GLN A 88 12.26 -1.87 10.65
C GLN A 88 10.75 -1.68 10.51
N MET A 89 10.32 -0.62 9.82
CA MET A 89 8.90 -0.32 9.61
C MET A 89 8.17 -1.46 8.90
N VAL A 90 8.76 -2.02 7.83
CA VAL A 90 8.16 -3.11 7.06
C VAL A 90 8.06 -4.39 7.90
N ARG A 91 9.14 -4.77 8.60
CA ARG A 91 9.12 -5.98 9.46
C ARG A 91 8.09 -5.85 10.59
N HIS A 92 8.08 -4.71 11.27
CA HIS A 92 7.14 -4.45 12.35
C HIS A 92 5.70 -4.41 11.84
N GLY A 93 5.45 -3.69 10.74
CA GLY A 93 4.12 -3.57 10.12
C GLY A 93 3.54 -4.92 9.71
N ILE A 94 4.33 -5.77 9.05
CA ILE A 94 3.91 -7.13 8.68
C ILE A 94 3.63 -7.98 9.92
N SER A 95 4.49 -7.89 10.95
CA SER A 95 4.29 -8.64 12.20
C SER A 95 2.98 -8.26 12.89
N GLN A 96 2.72 -6.96 13.04
CA GLN A 96 1.50 -6.43 13.64
C GLN A 96 0.26 -6.79 12.82
N ALA A 97 0.28 -6.56 11.50
CA ALA A 97 -0.84 -6.89 10.62
C ALA A 97 -1.17 -8.39 10.65
N ASN A 98 -0.15 -9.26 10.66
CA ASN A 98 -0.34 -10.70 10.76
C ASN A 98 -0.95 -11.11 12.10
N MET A 99 -0.56 -10.47 13.21
CA MET A 99 -1.16 -10.73 14.52
C MET A 99 -2.65 -10.38 14.52
N GLU A 100 -3.01 -9.23 13.97
CA GLU A 100 -4.39 -8.77 13.89
C GLU A 100 -5.24 -9.65 12.97
N HIS A 101 -4.73 -10.03 11.81
CA HIS A 101 -5.44 -10.96 10.92
C HIS A 101 -5.66 -12.33 11.57
N ARG A 102 -4.69 -12.85 12.33
CA ARG A 102 -4.84 -14.10 13.07
C ARG A 102 -5.90 -13.97 14.17
N ARG A 103 -5.91 -12.86 14.91
CA ARG A 103 -6.93 -12.57 15.93
C ARG A 103 -8.34 -12.57 15.32
N GLN A 104 -8.53 -11.81 14.23
CA GLN A 104 -9.82 -11.73 13.53
C GLN A 104 -10.26 -13.09 12.97
N LEU A 105 -9.33 -13.88 12.44
CA LEU A 105 -9.63 -15.22 11.94
C LEU A 105 -10.13 -16.13 13.06
N LEU A 106 -9.47 -16.11 14.22
CA LEU A 106 -9.87 -16.91 15.38
C LEU A 106 -11.27 -16.51 15.88
N GLU A 107 -11.57 -15.20 15.95
CA GLU A 107 -12.90 -14.71 16.34
C GLU A 107 -14.01 -15.19 15.41
N ARG A 108 -13.75 -15.21 14.10
CA ARG A 108 -14.74 -15.70 13.11
C ARG A 108 -14.96 -17.20 13.23
N LEU A 109 -13.90 -17.97 13.47
CA LEU A 109 -13.99 -19.42 13.64
C LEU A 109 -14.79 -19.77 14.91
N THR A 110 -14.53 -19.10 16.02
CA THR A 110 -15.23 -19.36 17.30
C THR A 110 -16.68 -18.86 17.30
N ARG A 111 -16.98 -17.74 16.63
CA ARG A 111 -18.36 -17.29 16.43
C ARG A 111 -19.16 -18.30 15.58
N SER A 112 -18.57 -18.82 14.52
CA SER A 112 -19.22 -19.81 13.64
C SER A 112 -19.48 -21.13 14.36
N SER A 113 -18.58 -21.58 15.24
CA SER A 113 -18.80 -22.78 16.04
C SER A 113 -19.90 -22.60 17.10
N SER A 114 -19.99 -21.42 17.72
CA SER A 114 -21.02 -21.13 18.75
C SER A 114 -22.47 -21.14 18.21
N VAL A 115 -22.67 -20.76 16.95
CA VAL A 115 -24.02 -20.75 16.30
C VAL A 115 -24.44 -22.16 15.86
N SER A 116 -23.49 -23.01 15.47
CA SER A 116 -23.78 -24.41 15.15
C SER A 116 -24.16 -25.23 16.39
N SER A 117 -23.62 -24.90 17.56
CA SER A 117 -23.96 -25.60 18.82
C SER A 117 -25.33 -25.25 19.39
N THR A 118 -25.92 -24.11 19.00
CA THR A 118 -27.23 -23.66 19.50
C THR A 118 -28.40 -24.12 18.61
N SER A 119 -28.12 -24.80 17.50
CA SER A 119 -29.14 -25.27 16.54
C SER A 119 -29.55 -26.74 16.77
N SER A 120 -29.04 -27.40 17.81
CA SER A 120 -29.23 -28.85 18.06
C SER A 120 -29.96 -29.20 19.37
N GLU A 121 -30.49 -28.21 20.10
CA GLU A 121 -31.29 -28.45 21.31
C GLU A 121 -32.70 -27.85 21.15
N SER A 122 -33.53 -28.53 20.36
CA SER A 122 -34.99 -28.45 20.46
C SER A 122 -35.57 -29.75 19.95
N GLU A 123 -36.46 -30.34 20.76
CA GLU A 123 -37.33 -31.50 20.48
C GLU A 123 -36.70 -32.90 20.68
N ASN A 124 -36.58 -33.29 21.94
CA ASN A 124 -36.91 -34.65 22.38
C ASN A 124 -37.60 -34.54 23.74
N ASP A 125 -38.88 -34.14 23.73
CA ASP A 125 -39.76 -34.29 24.88
C ASP A 125 -40.51 -35.63 24.71
N ASP A 126 -39.87 -36.67 25.22
CA ASP A 126 -40.37 -38.04 25.29
C ASP A 126 -41.47 -38.12 26.36
N SER A 127 -42.70 -37.76 25.97
CA SER A 127 -43.88 -37.97 26.78
C SER A 127 -44.39 -39.40 26.63
N ASN A 128 -43.81 -40.35 27.37
CA ASN A 128 -44.60 -41.45 27.92
C ASN A 128 -43.91 -42.10 29.14
N PRO A 129 -44.63 -42.21 30.27
CA PRO A 129 -44.69 -43.53 30.89
C PRO A 129 -46.09 -43.90 31.39
N ASN A 130 -46.59 -44.99 30.80
CA ASN A 130 -47.06 -46.23 31.45
C ASN A 130 -48.34 -46.23 32.32
N CYS A 131 -49.29 -47.05 31.85
CA CYS A 131 -50.18 -48.00 32.54
C CYS A 131 -50.78 -47.66 33.92
N ASP A 132 -52.12 -47.57 33.94
CA ASP A 132 -53.03 -48.49 34.65
C ASP A 132 -54.33 -48.66 33.84
#